data_AF-A0A101X6W2-F1
#
_entry.id   AF-A0A101X6W2-F1
#
_cell.length_a   1.000
_cell.length_b   1.000
_cell.length_c   1.000
_cell.angle_alpha   90.00
_cell.angle_beta   90.00
_cell.angle_gamma   90.00
#
_symmetry.space_group_name_H-M   'P 1'
#
loop_
_entity.id
_entity.type
_entity.pdbx_description
1 polymer ?
#
loop_
_entity_poly.entity_id
_entity_poly.type
_entity_poly.pdbx_seq_one_letter_code
_entity_poly.pdbx_strand_id
1 'polypeptide(L)'
;MHSKRPYPHNKDIAQAILRVMREKPYVKPIDFISEVKRVLENEGYYTGLVSARRIWRIYEEYARRGWMYDYLGVMENDGGE
;
A
#
# COMPACT_ATOMS: atom_id res chain seq x y z
N MET A 1 4.19 8.90 -29.17
CA MET A 1 3.08 8.19 -28.52
C MET A 1 3.14 8.49 -27.03
N HIS A 2 2.18 9.25 -26.47
CA HIS A 2 2.03 9.31 -25.02
C HIS A 2 1.34 8.02 -24.57
N SER A 3 2.13 7.00 -24.21
CA SER A 3 1.57 5.79 -23.60
C SER A 3 0.85 6.18 -22.32
N LYS A 4 -0.43 5.82 -22.21
CA LYS A 4 -1.17 5.97 -20.96
C LYS A 4 -0.42 5.19 -19.88
N ARG A 5 -0.13 5.84 -18.75
CA ARG A 5 0.49 5.18 -17.60
C ARG A 5 -0.34 3.94 -17.23
N PRO A 6 0.28 2.76 -17.06
CA PRO A 6 -0.44 1.55 -16.71
C PRO A 6 -1.11 1.70 -15.34
N TYR A 7 -2.24 1.03 -15.15
CA TYR A 7 -2.89 0.96 -13.85
C TYR A 7 -2.24 -0.16 -13.01
N PRO A 8 -1.95 0.04 -11.72
CA PRO A 8 -1.24 -0.95 -10.93
C PRO A 8 -2.14 -2.13 -10.55
N HIS A 9 -1.58 -3.34 -10.69
CA HIS A 9 -2.15 -4.57 -10.18
C HIS A 9 -1.91 -4.70 -8.67
N ASN A 10 -2.54 -5.68 -8.03
CA ASN A 10 -2.42 -5.86 -6.58
C ASN A 10 -0.97 -6.12 -6.15
N LYS A 11 -0.19 -6.84 -6.97
CA LYS A 11 1.23 -7.10 -6.71
C LYS A 11 2.06 -5.81 -6.72
N ASP A 12 1.77 -4.90 -7.65
CA ASP A 12 2.47 -3.61 -7.75
C ASP A 12 2.16 -2.74 -6.50
N ILE A 13 0.90 -2.70 -6.07
CA ILE A 13 0.49 -2.00 -4.85
C ILE A 13 1.16 -2.61 -3.61
N ALA A 14 1.22 -3.94 -3.52
CA ALA A 14 1.91 -4.63 -2.41
C ALA A 14 3.41 -4.31 -2.38
N GLN A 15 4.08 -4.27 -3.54
CA GLN A 15 5.49 -3.87 -3.61
C GLN A 15 5.69 -2.41 -3.21
N ALA A 16 4.81 -1.52 -3.64
CA ALA A 16 4.84 -0.11 -3.23
C ALA A 16 4.66 0.05 -1.72
N ILE A 17 3.73 -0.70 -1.11
CA ILE A 17 3.53 -0.77 0.34
C ILE A 17 4.82 -1.19 1.06
N LEU A 18 5.43 -2.30 0.66
CA LEU A 18 6.68 -2.79 1.24
C LEU A 18 7.80 -1.75 1.16
N ARG A 19 7.87 -1.05 0.02
CA ARG A 19 8.86 -0.01 -0.21
C ARG A 19 8.67 1.19 0.71
N VAL A 20 7.42 1.66 0.87
CA VAL A 20 7.08 2.72 1.85
C VAL A 20 7.49 2.30 3.25
N MET A 21 7.18 1.07 3.68
CA MET A 21 7.52 0.58 5.01
C MET A 21 9.04 0.49 5.23
N ARG A 22 9.79 0.10 4.19
CA ARG A 22 11.26 0.04 4.25
C ARG A 22 11.91 1.42 4.27
N GLU A 23 11.40 2.36 3.48
CA GLU A 23 11.96 3.72 3.36
C GLU A 23 11.48 4.65 4.50
N LYS A 24 10.29 4.39 5.05
CA LYS A 24 9.61 5.21 6.06
C LYS A 24 8.99 4.32 7.14
N PRO A 25 9.79 3.68 8.00
CA PRO A 25 9.29 2.75 9.04
C PRO A 25 8.34 3.39 10.06
N TYR A 26 8.37 4.73 10.21
CA TYR A 26 7.49 5.49 11.10
C TYR A 26 6.46 6.35 10.35
N VAL A 27 6.09 5.94 9.12
CA VAL A 27 5.05 6.62 8.35
C VAL A 27 3.75 6.64 9.16
N LYS A 28 3.13 7.82 9.29
CA LYS A 28 1.85 7.92 9.98
C LYS A 28 0.73 7.33 9.11
N PRO A 29 -0.30 6.72 9.70
CA PRO A 29 -1.44 6.18 8.93
C PRO A 29 -2.10 7.21 7.99
N ILE A 30 -2.15 8.47 8.39
CA ILE A 30 -2.69 9.58 7.59
C ILE A 30 -1.90 9.84 6.29
N ASP A 31 -0.59 9.62 6.33
CA ASP A 31 0.32 9.86 5.21
C ASP A 31 0.53 8.61 4.36
N PHE A 32 0.29 7.42 4.92
CA PHE A 32 0.58 6.13 4.32
C PHE A 32 0.01 5.96 2.90
N ILE A 33 -1.27 6.34 2.73
CA ILE A 33 -1.97 6.25 1.44
C ILE A 33 -1.30 7.13 0.38
N SER A 34 -0.95 8.35 0.75
CA SER A 34 -0.29 9.32 -0.13
C SER A 34 1.10 8.85 -0.53
N GLU A 35 1.84 8.25 0.41
CA GLU A 35 3.17 7.70 0.17
C GLU A 35 3.15 6.50 -0.76
N VAL A 36 2.21 5.56 -0.59
CA VAL A 36 2.06 4.42 -1.50
C VAL A 36 1.74 4.89 -2.92
N LYS A 37 0.85 5.88 -3.07
CA LYS A 37 0.55 6.49 -4.38
C LYS A 37 1.78 7.14 -4.99
N ARG A 38 2.57 7.87 -4.20
CA ARG A 38 3.79 8.53 -4.66
C ARG A 38 4.82 7.51 -5.18
N VAL A 39 4.99 6.38 -4.50
CA VAL A 39 5.86 5.30 -4.99
C VAL A 39 5.37 4.75 -6.33
N LEU A 40 4.08 4.46 -6.45
CA LEU A 40 3.47 3.98 -7.71
C LEU A 40 3.63 4.99 -8.86
N GLU A 41 3.43 6.28 -8.59
CA GLU A 41 3.59 7.35 -9.58
C GLU A 41 5.04 7.48 -10.05
N ASN A 42 5.99 7.37 -9.13
CA ASN A 42 7.43 7.37 -9.44
C ASN A 42 7.83 6.15 -10.29
N GLU A 43 7.14 5.03 -10.12
CA GLU A 43 7.30 3.82 -10.94
C GLU A 43 6.54 3.89 -12.27
N GLY A 44 5.86 5.01 -12.54
CA GLY A 44 5.20 5.28 -13.81
C GLY A 44 3.75 4.79 -13.88
N TYR A 45 3.14 4.39 -12.77
CA TYR A 45 1.75 3.95 -12.73
C TYR A 45 0.76 5.13 -12.65
N TYR A 46 -0.48 4.86 -13.07
CA TYR A 46 -1.62 5.74 -12.87
C TYR A 46 -2.34 5.39 -11.56
N THR A 47 -2.34 6.33 -10.61
CA THR A 47 -2.89 6.17 -9.25
C THR A 47 -4.25 6.82 -9.05
N GLY A 48 -4.78 7.52 -10.06
CA GLY A 48 -6.03 8.28 -9.93
C GLY A 48 -7.24 7.44 -9.54
N LEU A 49 -7.22 6.13 -9.84
CA LEU A 49 -8.26 5.17 -9.45
C LEU A 49 -7.81 4.22 -8.32
N VAL A 50 -6.66 4.45 -7.70
CA VAL A 50 -6.21 3.68 -6.54
C VAL A 50 -6.85 4.30 -5.30
N SER A 51 -7.85 3.63 -4.73
CA SER A 51 -8.54 4.09 -3.53
C SER A 51 -7.77 3.71 -2.26
N ALA A 52 -7.95 4.47 -1.19
CA ALA A 52 -7.40 4.15 0.12
C ALA A 52 -7.84 2.76 0.60
N ARG A 53 -9.12 2.43 0.42
CA ARG A 53 -9.70 1.11 0.74
C ARG A 53 -8.97 -0.03 0.02
N ARG A 54 -8.58 0.15 -1.25
CA ARG A 54 -7.85 -0.89 -2.00
C ARG A 54 -6.45 -1.12 -1.44
N ILE A 55 -5.74 -0.05 -1.08
CA ILE A 55 -4.41 -0.13 -0.47
C ILE A 55 -4.51 -0.84 0.88
N TRP A 56 -5.43 -0.42 1.74
CA TRP A 56 -5.63 -1.06 3.05
C TRP A 56 -5.98 -2.53 2.95
N ARG A 57 -6.90 -2.90 2.05
CA ARG A 57 -7.26 -4.31 1.84
C ARG A 57 -6.03 -5.14 1.46
N ILE A 58 -5.19 -4.64 0.56
CA ILE A 58 -3.97 -5.35 0.12
C ILE A 58 -2.96 -5.46 1.27
N TYR A 59 -2.77 -4.38 2.03
CA TYR A 59 -1.92 -4.40 3.22
C TYR A 59 -2.39 -5.44 4.23
N GLU A 60 -3.68 -5.44 4.59
CA GLU A 60 -4.27 -6.40 5.53
C GLU A 60 -4.15 -7.84 5.01
N GLU A 61 -4.47 -8.10 3.73
CA GLU A 61 -4.35 -9.43 3.14
C GLU A 61 -2.91 -9.97 3.20
N TYR A 62 -1.91 -9.10 3.01
CA TYR A 62 -0.50 -9.50 3.07
C TYR A 62 0.02 -9.62 4.51
N ALA A 63 -0.44 -8.76 5.42
CA ALA A 63 -0.13 -8.84 6.84
C ALA A 63 -0.70 -10.12 7.46
N ARG A 64 -1.97 -10.44 7.19
CA ARG A 64 -2.64 -11.68 7.65
C ARG A 64 -1.95 -12.95 7.14
N ARG A 65 -1.31 -12.90 5.96
CA ARG A 65 -0.53 -14.00 5.40
C ARG A 65 0.90 -14.11 5.95
N GLY A 66 1.32 -13.18 6.81
CA GLY A 66 2.69 -13.10 7.33
C GLY A 66 3.72 -12.62 6.30
N TRP A 67 3.28 -12.03 5.19
CA TRP A 67 4.16 -11.49 4.14
C TRP A 67 4.58 -10.05 4.41
N MET A 68 3.90 -9.37 5.33
CA MET A 68 4.22 -8.03 5.82
C MET A 68 4.05 -8.02 7.34
N TYR A 69 4.92 -7.28 8.03
CA TYR A 69 4.72 -7.01 9.46
C TYR A 69 3.62 -5.99 9.64
N ASP A 70 2.79 -6.17 10.68
CA ASP A 70 1.74 -5.21 10.99
C ASP A 70 2.28 -3.99 11.73
N TYR A 71 2.96 -3.10 11.01
CA TYR A 71 3.52 -1.87 11.58
C TYR A 71 2.45 -0.82 11.93
N LEU A 72 1.25 -0.95 11.37
CA LEU A 72 0.17 0.03 11.51
C LEU A 72 -0.95 -0.45 12.45
N GLY A 73 -0.79 -1.60 13.11
CA GLY A 73 -1.74 -2.15 14.09
C GLY A 73 -3.11 -2.52 13.48
N VAL A 74 -3.16 -2.85 12.19
CA VAL A 74 -4.42 -3.12 11.47
C VAL A 74 -4.98 -4.49 11.82
N MET A 75 -4.16 -5.40 12.35
CA MET A 75 -4.54 -6.75 12.76
C MET A 75 -5.13 -6.83 14.17
N GLU A 76 -5.08 -5.77 14.97
CA GLU A 76 -5.60 -5.76 16.36
C GLU A 76 -7.14 -5.81 16.45
N ASN A 77 -7.86 -5.73 15.33
CA ASN A 77 -9.33 -5.76 15.31
C ASN A 77 -9.97 -7.14 15.04
N ASP A 78 -9.18 -8.21 14.86
CA ASP A 78 -9.71 -9.58 14.65
C ASP A 78 -9.71 -10.43 15.95
N GLY A 79 -9.38 -9.84 17.11
CA GLY A 79 -9.18 -10.58 18.37
C GLY A 79 -9.69 -9.91 19.65
N GLY A 80 -10.68 -9.01 19.56
CA GLY A 80 -11.38 -8.49 20.74
C GLY A 80 -12.53 -9.40 21.15
N GLU A 81 -12.41 -9.98 22.35
CA GLU A 81 -13.40 -10.78 23.09
C GLU A 81 -14.82 -10.18 23.14
#